data_AF-A0A370GYP5-F1
#
_entry.id   AF-A0A370GYP5-F1
#
_cell.length_a   1.000
_cell.length_b   1.000
_cell.length_c   1.000
_cell.angle_alpha   90.00
_cell.angle_beta   90.00
_cell.angle_gamma   90.00
#
_symmetry.space_group_name_H-M   'P 1'
#
loop_
_entity.id
_entity.type
_entity.pdbx_description
1 polymer ?
#
loop_
_entity_poly.entity_id
_entity_poly.type
_entity_poly.pdbx_seq_one_letter_code
_entity_poly.pdbx_strand_id
1 'polypeptide(L)'
;MSTDDEPQAPGTEPSGAPGKPGRAASRRAARSASGRVHLPAHKLRWGLLAVAVGAIVAALVTMFISGFRSSNGLEAHDPASPQIGGRAGTAFGSAKPGDCLSWTNAKTLDLSKVNCADKHLFEVTSDIDLSLYPGREFGPGSRFPDSLRFAELRDEHCTPAAAAYLGGRLDPRGRYVVGMINPGEPGWRNGDRTIRCGLQLVSATGNATQQTVGQVRDSDQSRVFESGTCIGISQGLPTNEPVDCAKPHAYEVMSVVDLGTHFTGAPPNNADQDKYMQDECARASDEYLGGQDALINKTLTIFWDNLDTRSWLVGSHRLSCLVGKGTQDGFSTITGSVKGDVLIDGQAPVPPPNSGRSTPSPLPGAPPAPIPPQPR
;
A
#
# COMPACT_ATOMS: atom_id res chain seq x y z
N MET A 1 -21.89 46.98 1.66
CA MET A 1 -23.10 46.83 0.83
C MET A 1 -23.35 45.33 0.79
N SER A 2 -24.17 44.73 1.66
CA SER A 2 -25.56 45.09 2.03
C SER A 2 -26.46 44.99 0.80
N THR A 3 -27.53 44.20 0.75
CA THR A 3 -28.30 43.54 1.85
C THR A 3 -29.06 42.31 1.34
N ASP A 4 -29.50 41.47 2.28
CA ASP A 4 -30.59 40.49 2.14
C ASP A 4 -31.93 41.14 1.72
N ASP A 5 -32.90 40.35 1.27
CA ASP A 5 -34.22 40.26 1.92
C ASP A 5 -35.07 39.05 1.45
N GLU A 6 -35.91 38.53 2.36
CA GLU A 6 -36.98 37.54 2.11
C GLU A 6 -38.33 38.33 1.99
N PRO A 7 -39.60 37.87 2.23
CA PRO A 7 -40.10 36.66 2.92
C PRO A 7 -41.29 35.93 2.23
N GLN A 8 -41.78 34.84 2.87
CA GLN A 8 -42.96 34.05 2.43
C GLN A 8 -43.91 33.69 3.60
N ALA A 9 -45.24 33.74 3.38
CA ALA A 9 -46.31 33.37 4.33
C ALA A 9 -47.72 33.39 3.65
N PRO A 10 -48.84 32.90 4.25
CA PRO A 10 -49.06 31.70 5.08
C PRO A 10 -50.41 30.93 4.81
N GLY A 11 -50.68 29.85 5.58
CA GLY A 11 -52.04 29.29 5.86
C GLY A 11 -52.30 27.84 5.38
N THR A 12 -53.19 27.00 5.96
CA THR A 12 -54.01 27.02 7.20
C THR A 12 -54.46 25.56 7.55
N GLU A 13 -54.74 25.25 8.82
CA GLU A 13 -55.32 23.99 9.42
C GLU A 13 -56.81 23.71 9.01
N PRO A 14 -57.56 22.61 9.40
CA PRO A 14 -57.67 22.00 10.77
C PRO A 14 -58.17 20.52 10.96
N SER A 15 -58.40 20.12 12.25
CA SER A 15 -59.27 19.03 12.80
C SER A 15 -58.83 17.54 12.69
N GLY A 16 -59.15 16.57 13.58
CA GLY A 16 -59.86 16.51 14.89
C GLY A 16 -60.55 15.11 15.11
N ALA A 17 -60.71 14.51 16.31
CA ALA A 17 -60.20 14.83 17.65
C ALA A 17 -59.89 13.65 18.65
N PRO A 18 -60.82 12.90 19.32
CA PRO A 18 -60.56 12.58 20.75
C PRO A 18 -60.77 11.13 21.30
N GLY A 19 -60.11 10.81 22.43
CA GLY A 19 -60.43 9.66 23.31
C GLY A 19 -59.49 9.46 24.53
N LYS A 20 -59.96 9.80 25.75
CA LYS A 20 -59.32 9.57 27.09
C LYS A 20 -59.90 8.29 27.77
N PRO A 21 -59.58 7.88 29.04
CA PRO A 21 -58.63 8.36 30.07
C PRO A 21 -57.65 7.23 30.56
N GLY A 22 -56.77 7.36 31.56
CA GLY A 22 -56.33 8.47 32.42
C GLY A 22 -56.08 8.01 33.87
N ARG A 23 -54.95 8.40 34.47
CA ARG A 23 -54.76 8.39 35.94
C ARG A 23 -53.75 9.45 36.37
N ALA A 24 -54.14 10.25 37.36
CA ALA A 24 -53.36 11.38 37.87
C ALA A 24 -52.52 10.99 39.09
N ALA A 25 -51.44 11.74 39.36
CA ALA A 25 -51.37 12.59 40.56
C ALA A 25 -50.05 13.38 40.67
N SER A 26 -50.17 14.71 40.61
CA SER A 26 -49.48 15.70 41.48
C SER A 26 -48.04 15.42 41.96
N ARG A 27 -47.09 16.27 41.52
CA ARG A 27 -46.23 16.99 42.48
C ARG A 27 -46.20 18.50 42.17
N ARG A 28 -46.15 19.29 43.25
CA ARG A 28 -46.32 20.75 43.26
C ARG A 28 -45.12 21.48 42.66
N ALA A 29 -45.39 22.65 42.07
CA ALA A 29 -44.35 23.60 41.70
C ALA A 29 -43.68 24.22 42.94
N ALA A 30 -42.36 24.42 42.86
CA ALA A 30 -41.62 25.39 43.65
C ALA A 30 -40.91 26.34 42.69
N ARG A 31 -41.13 27.65 42.85
CA ARG A 31 -40.49 28.68 42.02
C ARG A 31 -39.01 28.74 42.37
N SER A 32 -38.13 28.66 41.37
CA SER A 32 -36.72 29.06 41.52
C SER A 32 -36.50 30.38 40.78
N ALA A 33 -35.93 31.36 41.49
CA ALA A 33 -35.69 32.70 40.94
C ALA A 33 -34.51 32.68 39.97
N SER A 34 -34.65 33.33 38.81
CA SER A 34 -33.54 33.57 37.88
C SER A 34 -32.59 34.64 38.43
N GLY A 35 -31.72 34.24 39.35
CA GLY A 35 -30.57 35.05 39.75
C GLY A 35 -29.48 34.99 38.69
N ARG A 36 -29.27 36.08 37.93
CA ARG A 36 -28.11 36.20 37.04
C ARG A 36 -26.84 36.32 37.90
N VAL A 37 -26.12 35.23 38.07
CA VAL A 37 -24.84 35.22 38.80
C VAL A 37 -23.77 35.90 37.93
N HIS A 38 -23.52 37.18 38.19
CA HIS A 38 -22.39 37.90 37.62
C HIS A 38 -21.06 37.41 38.23
N LEU A 39 -20.53 36.31 37.71
CA LEU A 39 -19.19 35.84 38.04
C LEU A 39 -18.14 36.85 37.51
N PRO A 40 -17.19 37.30 38.34
CA PRO A 40 -16.14 38.20 37.87
C PRO A 40 -15.28 37.49 36.81
N ALA A 41 -14.94 38.20 35.73
CA ALA A 41 -14.29 37.64 34.54
C ALA A 41 -13.04 36.80 34.84
N HIS A 42 -12.30 37.13 35.91
CA HIS A 42 -11.20 36.32 36.42
C HIS A 42 -11.64 34.89 36.81
N LYS A 43 -12.70 34.73 37.61
CA LYS A 43 -13.18 33.39 38.02
C LYS A 43 -13.79 32.63 36.84
N LEU A 44 -14.39 33.31 35.87
CA LEU A 44 -14.86 32.69 34.64
C LEU A 44 -13.69 32.17 33.77
N ARG A 45 -12.62 32.97 33.61
CA ARG A 45 -11.39 32.57 32.90
C ARG A 45 -10.70 31.37 33.54
N TRP A 46 -10.54 31.36 34.87
CA TRP A 46 -9.95 30.21 35.58
C TRP A 46 -10.85 28.97 35.53
N GLY A 47 -12.17 29.13 35.59
CA GLY A 47 -13.12 28.02 35.39
C GLY A 47 -13.02 27.41 33.98
N LEU A 48 -12.98 28.25 32.94
CA LEU A 48 -12.80 27.80 31.56
C LEU A 48 -11.44 27.15 31.33
N LEU A 49 -10.36 27.66 31.93
CA LEU A 49 -9.04 27.01 31.91
C LEU A 49 -9.06 25.63 32.57
N ALA A 50 -9.71 25.50 33.74
CA ALA A 50 -9.85 24.21 34.42
C ALA A 50 -10.66 23.20 33.59
N VAL A 51 -11.72 23.65 32.90
CA VAL A 51 -12.49 22.80 31.97
C VAL A 51 -11.66 22.40 30.74
N ALA A 52 -10.90 23.33 30.15
CA ALA A 52 -10.04 23.04 29.01
C ALA A 52 -8.91 22.05 29.37
N VAL A 53 -8.24 22.24 30.51
CA VAL A 53 -7.24 21.29 31.02
C VAL A 53 -7.88 19.94 31.35
N GLY A 54 -9.07 19.93 31.96
CA GLY A 54 -9.83 18.71 32.22
C GLY A 54 -10.18 17.94 30.94
N ALA A 55 -10.60 18.63 29.88
CA ALA A 55 -10.89 18.03 28.58
C ALA A 55 -9.62 17.47 27.89
N ILE A 56 -8.50 18.19 27.97
CA ILE A 56 -7.20 17.73 27.43
C ILE A 56 -6.72 16.48 28.18
N VAL A 57 -6.77 16.49 29.52
CA VAL A 57 -6.38 15.32 30.33
C VAL A 57 -7.31 14.14 30.07
N ALA A 58 -8.62 14.35 29.96
CA ALA A 58 -9.58 13.30 29.61
C ALA A 58 -9.29 12.72 28.22
N ALA A 59 -9.01 13.56 27.22
CA ALA A 59 -8.65 13.14 25.87
C ALA A 59 -7.32 12.36 25.81
N LEU A 60 -6.30 12.80 26.58
CA LEU A 60 -5.03 12.08 26.67
C LEU A 60 -5.19 10.71 27.37
N VAL A 61 -6.04 10.64 28.41
CA VAL A 61 -6.34 9.38 29.12
C VAL A 61 -7.16 8.44 28.24
N THR A 62 -8.15 8.90 27.47
CA THR A 62 -8.82 8.04 26.48
C THR A 62 -7.88 7.64 25.35
N MET A 63 -6.99 8.51 24.88
CA MET A 63 -5.98 8.15 23.87
C MET A 63 -5.03 7.04 24.38
N PHE A 64 -4.62 7.09 25.64
CA PHE A 64 -3.79 6.05 26.28
C PHE A 64 -4.53 4.73 26.53
N ILE A 65 -5.83 4.77 26.86
CA ILE A 65 -6.62 3.56 27.20
C ILE A 65 -7.25 2.91 25.96
N SER A 66 -7.64 3.70 24.96
CA SER A 66 -8.37 3.21 23.77
C SER A 66 -7.46 2.82 22.60
N GLY A 67 -6.23 3.36 22.57
CA GLY A 67 -5.31 3.20 21.44
C GLY A 67 -5.77 3.98 20.20
N PHE A 68 -4.82 4.44 19.39
CA PHE A 68 -5.12 5.13 18.14
C PHE A 68 -5.50 4.10 17.07
N ARG A 69 -6.79 3.74 16.99
CA ARG A 69 -7.31 2.90 15.90
C ARG A 69 -7.43 3.72 14.61
N SER A 70 -6.31 3.84 13.90
CA SER A 70 -6.27 4.23 12.49
C SER A 70 -7.23 3.34 11.69
N SER A 71 -8.04 3.91 10.79
CA SER A 71 -9.04 3.16 10.00
C SER A 71 -8.43 2.27 8.90
N ASN A 72 -7.11 2.18 8.82
CA ASN A 72 -6.38 1.23 7.99
C ASN A 72 -5.67 0.25 8.93
N GLY A 73 -6.12 -1.01 8.93
CA GLY A 73 -5.67 -2.07 9.84
C GLY A 73 -4.26 -2.60 9.58
N LEU A 74 -3.27 -1.70 9.58
CA LEU A 74 -1.86 -2.06 9.71
C LEU A 74 -1.57 -2.31 11.18
N GLU A 75 -2.01 -3.48 11.64
CA GLU A 75 -1.49 -4.04 12.88
C GLU A 75 0.01 -4.28 12.68
N ALA A 76 0.85 -3.42 13.28
CA ALA A 76 2.28 -3.59 13.28
C ALA A 76 2.62 -4.84 14.10
N HIS A 77 2.54 -6.00 13.45
CA HIS A 77 2.92 -7.26 14.05
C HIS A 77 4.38 -7.17 14.47
N ASP A 78 4.63 -7.44 15.75
CA ASP A 78 5.91 -7.24 16.42
C ASP A 78 6.69 -8.56 16.43
N PRO A 79 7.61 -8.80 15.48
CA PRO A 79 8.70 -9.73 15.72
C PRO A 79 9.64 -9.06 16.71
N ALA A 80 9.52 -9.42 17.98
CA ALA A 80 10.43 -9.02 19.05
C ALA A 80 11.87 -9.00 18.54
N SER A 81 12.54 -7.85 18.70
CA SER A 81 13.79 -7.56 18.01
C SER A 81 14.81 -8.69 18.17
N PRO A 82 15.34 -9.22 17.05
CA PRO A 82 16.07 -10.49 17.09
C PRO A 82 17.29 -10.48 18.01
N GLN A 83 17.49 -11.59 18.72
CA GLN A 83 18.77 -11.86 19.38
C GLN A 83 19.80 -12.23 18.31
N ILE A 84 20.52 -11.22 17.81
CA ILE A 84 21.61 -11.39 16.82
C ILE A 84 22.70 -12.28 17.42
N GLY A 85 22.76 -13.53 16.95
CA GLY A 85 23.76 -14.51 17.38
C GLY A 85 25.17 -14.22 16.85
N GLY A 86 26.19 -14.86 17.43
CA GLY A 86 27.60 -14.50 17.17
C GLY A 86 28.05 -14.48 15.70
N ARG A 87 27.52 -15.37 14.84
CA ARG A 87 27.79 -15.33 13.39
C ARG A 87 27.17 -14.11 12.71
N ALA A 88 25.93 -13.79 13.07
CA ALA A 88 25.25 -12.61 12.56
C ALA A 88 25.95 -11.32 13.01
N GLY A 89 26.48 -11.28 14.25
CA GLY A 89 27.33 -10.18 14.73
C GLY A 89 28.61 -9.98 13.89
N THR A 90 29.29 -11.07 13.49
CA THR A 90 30.47 -10.96 12.62
C THR A 90 30.15 -10.53 11.19
N ALA A 91 29.06 -11.04 10.60
CA ALA A 91 28.62 -10.63 9.27
C ALA A 91 28.17 -9.16 9.27
N PHE A 92 27.36 -8.77 10.27
CA PHE A 92 26.91 -7.40 10.49
C PHE A 92 28.10 -6.43 10.64
N GLY A 93 29.02 -6.71 11.56
CA GLY A 93 30.18 -5.86 11.83
C GLY A 93 31.10 -5.67 10.62
N SER A 94 31.26 -6.71 9.78
CA SER A 94 32.14 -6.71 8.61
C SER A 94 31.49 -6.35 7.27
N ALA A 95 30.17 -6.08 7.25
CA ALA A 95 29.47 -5.64 6.05
C ALA A 95 29.68 -4.14 5.79
N LYS A 96 29.90 -3.81 4.52
CA LYS A 96 30.27 -2.49 3.96
C LYS A 96 29.49 -2.23 2.66
N PRO A 97 29.45 -0.98 2.17
CA PRO A 97 28.73 -0.63 0.94
C PRO A 97 29.13 -1.52 -0.25
N GLY A 98 28.13 -2.13 -0.91
CA GLY A 98 28.31 -3.10 -1.99
C GLY A 98 28.47 -4.56 -1.55
N ASP A 99 28.48 -4.86 -0.26
CA ASP A 99 28.37 -6.25 0.21
C ASP A 99 26.93 -6.75 0.14
N CYS A 100 26.76 -8.00 -0.31
CA CYS A 100 25.47 -8.68 -0.33
C CYS A 100 25.32 -9.65 0.84
N LEU A 101 24.15 -9.61 1.49
CA LEU A 101 23.81 -10.37 2.68
C LEU A 101 22.62 -11.31 2.43
N SER A 102 22.66 -12.45 3.09
CA SER A 102 21.60 -13.46 3.07
C SER A 102 21.42 -14.07 4.46
N TRP A 103 20.21 -14.56 4.74
CA TRP A 103 19.81 -15.21 5.98
C TRP A 103 18.75 -16.27 5.66
N THR A 104 18.60 -17.29 6.51
CA THR A 104 17.55 -18.30 6.35
C THR A 104 16.30 -17.98 7.18
N ASN A 105 16.45 -17.16 8.22
CA ASN A 105 15.38 -16.87 9.16
C ASN A 105 15.30 -15.36 9.44
N ALA A 106 14.28 -14.71 8.87
CA ALA A 106 14.04 -13.27 9.04
C ALA A 106 13.72 -12.86 10.48
N LYS A 107 13.41 -13.81 11.38
CA LYS A 107 13.44 -13.57 12.82
C LYS A 107 14.88 -13.58 13.29
N THR A 108 15.58 -14.71 13.39
CA THR A 108 16.90 -14.73 14.05
C THR A 108 18.01 -13.93 13.34
N LEU A 109 17.79 -13.52 12.08
CA LEU A 109 18.75 -12.82 11.22
C LEU A 109 20.13 -13.49 11.30
N ASP A 110 20.20 -14.74 10.84
CA ASP A 110 21.42 -15.53 10.73
C ASP A 110 22.31 -15.02 9.57
N LEU A 111 22.69 -13.74 9.66
CA LEU A 111 23.36 -13.01 8.59
C LEU A 111 24.64 -13.70 8.14
N SER A 112 24.75 -13.84 6.83
CA SER A 112 25.93 -14.29 6.11
C SER A 112 26.23 -13.32 4.98
N LYS A 113 27.51 -13.03 4.74
CA LYS A 113 27.94 -12.33 3.53
C LYS A 113 28.06 -13.34 2.41
N VAL A 114 27.52 -13.02 1.25
CA VAL A 114 27.51 -13.86 0.04
C VAL A 114 27.98 -13.03 -1.16
N ASN A 115 28.30 -13.69 -2.28
CA ASN A 115 28.59 -12.97 -3.52
C ASN A 115 27.28 -12.37 -4.06
N CYS A 116 27.30 -11.13 -4.55
CA CYS A 116 26.13 -10.51 -5.18
C CYS A 116 25.69 -11.22 -6.48
N ALA A 117 26.60 -11.98 -7.11
CA ALA A 117 26.25 -12.86 -8.22
C ALA A 117 25.46 -14.12 -7.80
N ASP A 118 25.42 -14.43 -6.50
CA ASP A 118 24.56 -15.47 -5.93
C ASP A 118 23.24 -14.87 -5.39
N LYS A 119 22.29 -15.74 -5.05
CA LYS A 119 21.01 -15.34 -4.45
C LYS A 119 21.22 -14.73 -3.06
N HIS A 120 20.79 -13.48 -2.89
CA HIS A 120 20.89 -12.72 -1.64
C HIS A 120 19.61 -11.92 -1.37
N LEU A 121 19.44 -11.44 -0.14
CA LEU A 121 18.21 -10.76 0.31
C LEU A 121 18.40 -9.25 0.51
N PHE A 122 19.64 -8.79 0.65
CA PHE A 122 19.97 -7.40 1.00
C PHE A 122 21.32 -6.99 0.42
N GLU A 123 21.38 -5.85 -0.26
CA GLU A 123 22.63 -5.20 -0.67
C GLU A 123 22.89 -3.98 0.24
N VAL A 124 24.04 -3.94 0.90
CA VAL A 124 24.39 -2.85 1.83
C VAL A 124 24.71 -1.58 1.04
N THR A 125 24.03 -0.48 1.38
CA THR A 125 24.28 0.85 0.79
C THR A 125 25.15 1.73 1.68
N SER A 126 25.06 1.58 3.01
CA SER A 126 25.86 2.35 3.98
C SER A 126 25.91 1.67 5.35
N ASP A 127 27.04 1.81 6.04
CA ASP A 127 27.14 1.66 7.49
C ASP A 127 27.14 3.03 8.17
N ILE A 128 26.21 3.25 9.11
CA ILE A 128 26.00 4.54 9.78
C ILE A 128 26.13 4.35 11.28
N ASP A 129 27.09 5.03 11.90
CA ASP A 129 27.31 5.01 13.35
C ASP A 129 26.45 6.09 14.03
N LEU A 130 25.40 5.66 14.72
CA LEU A 130 24.48 6.56 15.42
C LEU A 130 25.14 7.24 16.64
N SER A 131 26.29 6.76 17.13
CA SER A 131 27.00 7.41 18.25
C SER A 131 27.65 8.75 17.86
N LEU A 132 27.83 9.00 16.55
CA LEU A 132 28.36 10.25 16.02
C LEU A 132 27.31 11.38 15.96
N TYR A 133 26.03 11.05 16.13
CA TYR A 133 24.94 12.03 16.05
C TYR A 133 24.76 12.77 17.38
N PRO A 134 24.57 14.10 17.36
CA PRO A 134 24.52 14.90 18.57
C PRO A 134 23.24 14.61 19.36
N GLY A 135 23.39 14.13 20.60
CA GLY A 135 22.27 13.92 21.50
C GLY A 135 22.59 12.92 22.61
N ARG A 136 21.56 12.57 23.39
CA ARG A 136 21.63 11.49 24.40
C ARG A 136 20.93 10.21 23.95
N GLU A 137 20.22 10.24 22.82
CA GLU A 137 19.40 9.13 22.34
C GLU A 137 20.23 7.85 22.13
N PHE A 138 21.43 7.99 21.56
CA PHE A 138 22.32 6.89 21.22
C PHE A 138 23.54 6.78 22.14
N GLY A 139 23.60 7.58 23.21
CA GLY A 139 24.73 7.60 24.14
C GLY A 139 24.89 6.31 24.96
N PRO A 140 25.99 6.16 25.72
CA PRO A 140 26.20 5.03 26.61
C PRO A 140 25.04 4.81 27.58
N GLY A 141 24.57 3.57 27.71
CA GLY A 141 23.43 3.22 28.56
C GLY A 141 22.05 3.62 28.04
N SER A 142 21.95 4.11 26.79
CA SER A 142 20.65 4.37 26.14
C SER A 142 19.79 3.11 26.04
N ARG A 143 18.47 3.29 26.13
CA ARG A 143 17.50 2.21 25.82
C ARG A 143 17.68 1.76 24.36
N PHE A 144 17.44 0.48 24.11
CA PHE A 144 17.28 0.00 22.74
C PHE A 144 16.02 0.65 22.11
N PRO A 145 16.09 1.21 20.89
CA PRO A 145 14.93 1.79 20.23
C PRO A 145 13.82 0.76 19.96
N ASP A 146 12.59 1.24 19.87
CA ASP A 146 11.45 0.44 19.42
C ASP A 146 11.39 0.38 17.88
N SER A 147 10.49 -0.46 17.34
CA SER A 147 10.33 -0.67 15.90
C SER A 147 9.92 0.61 15.15
N LEU A 148 9.14 1.49 15.78
CA LEU A 148 8.76 2.78 15.21
C LEU A 148 9.98 3.69 15.08
N ARG A 149 10.79 3.84 16.14
CA ARG A 149 11.99 4.68 16.07
C ARG A 149 13.03 4.12 15.10
N PHE A 150 13.13 2.81 14.94
CA PHE A 150 13.96 2.22 13.88
C PHE A 150 13.40 2.48 12.47
N ALA A 151 12.08 2.53 12.27
CA ALA A 151 11.52 2.95 10.99
C ALA A 151 11.84 4.42 10.67
N GLU A 152 11.74 5.32 11.66
CA GLU A 152 12.16 6.72 11.53
C GLU A 152 13.65 6.83 11.18
N LEU A 153 14.54 6.12 11.88
CA LEU A 153 15.98 6.14 11.60
C LEU A 153 16.35 5.60 10.21
N ARG A 154 15.63 4.58 9.73
CA ARG A 154 15.75 4.11 8.33
C ARG A 154 15.34 5.23 7.36
N ASP A 155 14.25 5.93 7.63
CA ASP A 155 13.73 6.95 6.72
C ASP A 155 14.60 8.23 6.74
N GLU A 156 15.10 8.62 7.91
CA GLU A 156 16.03 9.75 8.14
C GLU A 156 17.43 9.50 7.54
N HIS A 157 17.99 8.29 7.67
CA HIS A 157 19.39 8.02 7.35
C HIS A 157 19.60 7.05 6.18
N CYS A 158 18.83 5.97 6.10
CA CYS A 158 19.02 4.95 5.06
C CYS A 158 18.45 5.35 3.70
N THR A 159 17.36 6.11 3.65
CA THR A 159 16.80 6.62 2.38
C THR A 159 17.78 7.53 1.62
N PRO A 160 18.35 8.60 2.20
CA PRO A 160 19.35 9.40 1.49
C PRO A 160 20.63 8.63 1.19
N ALA A 161 21.05 7.70 2.06
CA ALA A 161 22.21 6.86 1.80
C ALA A 161 22.01 5.89 0.61
N ALA A 162 20.83 5.28 0.49
CA ALA A 162 20.48 4.43 -0.65
C ALA A 162 20.35 5.25 -1.96
N ALA A 163 19.77 6.44 -1.90
CA ALA A 163 19.71 7.35 -3.04
C ALA A 163 21.12 7.77 -3.52
N ALA A 164 22.04 8.09 -2.58
CA ALA A 164 23.43 8.38 -2.91
C ALA A 164 24.16 7.17 -3.52
N TYR A 165 23.96 5.98 -2.96
CA TYR A 165 24.55 4.73 -3.44
C TYR A 165 24.13 4.38 -4.88
N LEU A 166 22.86 4.61 -5.24
CA LEU A 166 22.35 4.44 -6.61
C LEU A 166 22.64 5.64 -7.54
N GLY A 167 23.42 6.63 -7.09
CA GLY A 167 23.74 7.83 -7.90
C GLY A 167 22.50 8.66 -8.26
N GLY A 168 21.53 8.75 -7.36
CA GLY A 168 20.25 9.44 -7.56
C GLY A 168 19.16 8.60 -8.23
N ARG A 169 19.43 7.34 -8.63
CA ARG A 169 18.47 6.48 -9.35
C ARG A 169 17.53 5.65 -8.46
N LEU A 170 17.35 6.00 -7.19
CA LEU A 170 16.42 5.28 -6.32
C LEU A 170 14.96 5.65 -6.68
N ASP A 171 14.21 4.68 -7.20
CA ASP A 171 12.80 4.86 -7.55
C ASP A 171 11.90 4.75 -6.31
N PRO A 172 11.13 5.80 -5.94
CA PRO A 172 10.21 5.77 -4.81
C PRO A 172 9.04 4.78 -4.98
N ARG A 173 8.81 4.25 -6.20
CA ARG A 173 7.84 3.17 -6.49
C ARG A 173 8.50 1.91 -7.05
N GLY A 174 9.83 1.84 -7.03
CA GLY A 174 10.59 0.75 -7.64
C GLY A 174 10.41 -0.61 -6.95
N ARG A 175 11.03 -1.64 -7.53
CA ARG A 175 11.05 -3.00 -6.95
C ARG A 175 11.84 -3.08 -5.64
N TYR A 176 12.95 -2.33 -5.53
CA TYR A 176 13.80 -2.34 -4.35
C TYR A 176 13.32 -1.31 -3.33
N VAL A 177 13.16 -1.74 -2.07
CA VAL A 177 12.85 -0.85 -0.95
C VAL A 177 14.07 -0.66 -0.06
N VAL A 178 14.13 0.49 0.59
CA VAL A 178 15.13 0.79 1.62
C VAL A 178 14.87 -0.10 2.84
N GLY A 179 15.88 -0.86 3.23
CA GLY A 179 15.90 -1.67 4.45
C GLY A 179 16.97 -1.18 5.43
N MET A 180 16.86 -1.64 6.68
CA MET A 180 17.85 -1.36 7.72
C MET A 180 17.99 -2.57 8.64
N ILE A 181 19.24 -2.94 8.92
CA ILE A 181 19.60 -3.92 9.94
C ILE A 181 20.23 -3.14 11.11
N ASN A 182 19.83 -3.45 12.34
CA ASN A 182 20.36 -2.87 13.58
C ASN A 182 21.23 -3.92 14.32
N PRO A 183 22.03 -3.54 15.34
CA PRO A 183 22.98 -4.46 15.99
C PRO A 183 22.33 -5.44 16.97
N GLY A 184 21.00 -5.43 17.08
CA GLY A 184 20.24 -6.16 18.07
C GLY A 184 20.43 -5.59 19.48
N GLU A 185 19.55 -5.99 20.39
CA GLU A 185 19.64 -5.59 21.79
C GLU A 185 20.98 -5.98 22.46
N PRO A 186 21.59 -7.17 22.19
CA PRO A 186 22.90 -7.51 22.73
C PRO A 186 24.04 -6.60 22.23
N GLY A 187 24.07 -6.28 20.94
CA GLY A 187 25.06 -5.36 20.37
C GLY A 187 24.89 -3.95 20.97
N TRP A 188 23.64 -3.50 21.09
CA TRP A 188 23.32 -2.20 21.70
C TRP A 188 23.76 -2.09 23.16
N ARG A 189 23.53 -3.13 23.98
CA ARG A 189 24.02 -3.14 25.38
C ARG A 189 25.54 -3.12 25.46
N ASN A 190 26.23 -3.71 24.49
CA ASN A 190 27.69 -3.70 24.38
C ASN A 190 28.27 -2.43 23.75
N GLY A 191 27.44 -1.44 23.41
CA GLY A 191 27.87 -0.15 22.88
C GLY A 191 27.88 -0.01 21.36
N ASP A 192 27.50 -1.06 20.60
CA ASP A 192 27.34 -0.92 19.15
C ASP A 192 26.14 0.00 18.86
N ARG A 193 26.39 1.05 18.07
CA ARG A 193 25.39 2.03 17.61
C ARG A 193 25.31 2.08 16.09
N THR A 194 26.00 1.18 15.41
CA THR A 194 26.00 1.14 13.96
C THR A 194 24.70 0.53 13.46
N ILE A 195 24.09 1.12 12.44
CA ILE A 195 23.06 0.50 11.60
C ILE A 195 23.66 0.15 10.23
N ARG A 196 23.10 -0.83 9.54
CA ARG A 196 23.40 -1.14 8.14
C ARG A 196 22.19 -0.80 7.29
N CYS A 197 22.33 0.22 6.47
CA CYS A 197 21.36 0.59 5.46
C CYS A 197 21.56 -0.28 4.22
N GLY A 198 20.48 -0.57 3.50
CA GLY A 198 20.57 -1.35 2.28
C GLY A 198 19.29 -1.37 1.45
N LEU A 199 19.32 -2.15 0.40
CA LEU A 199 18.23 -2.34 -0.56
C LEU A 199 17.85 -3.82 -0.62
N GLN A 200 16.53 -4.07 -0.65
CA GLN A 200 15.95 -5.40 -0.56
C GLN A 200 14.64 -5.49 -1.35
N LEU A 201 14.23 -6.70 -1.73
CA LEU A 201 12.89 -6.98 -2.24
C LEU A 201 11.99 -7.41 -1.07
N VAL A 202 10.78 -6.86 -0.97
CA VAL A 202 9.84 -7.18 0.11
C VAL A 202 8.49 -7.67 -0.40
N SER A 203 7.83 -8.50 0.40
CA SER A 203 6.41 -8.80 0.24
C SER A 203 5.53 -7.55 0.50
N ALA A 204 4.23 -7.66 0.21
CA ALA A 204 3.21 -6.67 0.57
C ALA A 204 3.17 -6.34 2.06
N THR A 205 3.64 -7.26 2.93
CA THR A 205 3.72 -7.06 4.39
C THR A 205 5.07 -6.51 4.84
N GLY A 206 5.95 -6.09 3.91
CA GLY A 206 7.25 -5.48 4.21
C GLY A 206 8.35 -6.47 4.61
N ASN A 207 8.09 -7.78 4.53
CA ASN A 207 9.07 -8.81 4.89
C ASN A 207 10.06 -9.02 3.73
N ALA A 208 11.35 -8.99 4.03
CA ALA A 208 12.42 -9.25 3.06
C ALA A 208 12.62 -10.76 2.85
N THR A 209 11.71 -11.34 2.05
CA THR A 209 11.61 -12.76 1.72
C THR A 209 12.12 -13.09 0.32
N GLN A 210 12.18 -12.10 -0.56
CA GLN A 210 12.47 -12.29 -1.99
C GLN A 210 13.96 -12.13 -2.28
N GLN A 211 14.55 -13.17 -2.88
CA GLN A 211 15.97 -13.17 -3.24
C GLN A 211 16.19 -12.47 -4.59
N THR A 212 17.24 -11.66 -4.67
CA THR A 212 17.74 -11.06 -5.91
C THR A 212 19.11 -11.64 -6.29
N VAL A 213 19.53 -11.38 -7.53
CA VAL A 213 20.81 -11.80 -8.13
C VAL A 213 21.36 -10.63 -8.93
N GLY A 214 22.67 -10.41 -8.88
CA GLY A 214 23.33 -9.23 -9.44
C GLY A 214 23.25 -8.02 -8.49
N GLN A 215 24.03 -6.98 -8.76
CA GLN A 215 24.03 -5.79 -7.91
C GLN A 215 22.81 -4.90 -8.20
N VAL A 216 22.25 -4.29 -7.16
CA VAL A 216 21.09 -3.39 -7.26
C VAL A 216 21.42 -2.13 -8.06
N ARG A 217 22.67 -1.64 -8.01
CA ARG A 217 23.15 -0.47 -8.78
C ARG A 217 23.09 -0.64 -10.31
N ASP A 218 23.19 -1.90 -10.76
CA ASP A 218 23.20 -2.33 -12.16
C ASP A 218 21.82 -2.88 -12.59
N SER A 219 20.88 -2.99 -11.65
CA SER A 219 19.54 -3.51 -11.86
C SER A 219 18.55 -2.40 -12.23
N ASP A 220 17.69 -2.69 -13.20
CA ASP A 220 16.49 -1.91 -13.48
C ASP A 220 15.62 -1.78 -12.21
N GLN A 221 15.10 -0.58 -11.95
CA GLN A 221 14.32 -0.30 -10.74
C GLN A 221 12.81 -0.53 -10.92
N SER A 222 12.34 -0.74 -12.15
CA SER A 222 10.91 -0.91 -12.44
C SER A 222 10.34 -2.12 -11.70
N ARG A 223 9.12 -1.95 -11.18
CA ARG A 223 8.42 -2.97 -10.40
C ARG A 223 7.67 -3.95 -11.30
N VAL A 224 8.44 -4.74 -12.04
CA VAL A 224 7.96 -5.74 -13.00
C VAL A 224 8.44 -7.14 -12.60
N PHE A 225 7.67 -8.15 -13.00
CA PHE A 225 8.07 -9.57 -12.94
C PHE A 225 8.08 -10.16 -14.35
N GLU A 226 8.77 -11.28 -14.53
CA GLU A 226 8.89 -11.94 -15.82
C GLU A 226 7.55 -12.52 -16.32
N SER A 227 7.40 -12.61 -17.64
CA SER A 227 6.25 -13.26 -18.29
C SER A 227 6.04 -14.69 -17.75
N GLY A 228 4.79 -15.02 -17.39
CA GLY A 228 4.39 -16.25 -16.72
C GLY A 228 4.59 -16.30 -15.21
N THR A 229 4.97 -15.19 -14.58
CA THR A 229 4.96 -15.09 -13.11
C THR A 229 3.54 -14.90 -12.59
N CYS A 230 3.08 -15.79 -11.71
CA CYS A 230 1.86 -15.60 -10.92
C CYS A 230 2.19 -14.93 -9.59
N ILE A 231 1.43 -13.89 -9.20
CA ILE A 231 1.65 -13.15 -7.95
C ILE A 231 0.64 -13.57 -6.90
N GLY A 232 1.11 -14.08 -5.77
CA GLY A 232 0.30 -14.66 -4.70
C GLY A 232 -0.79 -13.71 -4.18
N ILE A 233 -1.84 -14.28 -3.56
CA ILE A 233 -2.95 -13.52 -2.99
C ILE A 233 -3.10 -13.81 -1.48
N SER A 234 -3.44 -12.77 -0.71
CA SER A 234 -3.83 -12.87 0.69
C SER A 234 -4.93 -11.86 0.97
N GLN A 235 -6.06 -12.30 1.54
CA GLN A 235 -7.18 -11.43 1.92
C GLN A 235 -7.69 -10.52 0.77
N GLY A 236 -7.69 -11.03 -0.47
CA GLY A 236 -8.11 -10.28 -1.67
C GLY A 236 -7.04 -9.35 -2.25
N LEU A 237 -5.85 -9.24 -1.64
CA LEU A 237 -4.77 -8.37 -2.07
C LEU A 237 -3.55 -9.16 -2.57
N PRO A 238 -2.80 -8.65 -3.56
CA PRO A 238 -1.59 -9.29 -4.04
C PRO A 238 -0.48 -9.23 -2.98
N THR A 239 0.21 -10.36 -2.76
CA THR A 239 1.34 -10.46 -1.81
C THR A 239 2.63 -9.82 -2.35
N ASN A 240 2.66 -9.43 -3.63
CA ASN A 240 3.86 -8.99 -4.35
C ASN A 240 4.99 -10.03 -4.38
N GLU A 241 4.66 -11.31 -4.15
CA GLU A 241 5.60 -12.43 -4.18
C GLU A 241 5.22 -13.42 -5.29
N PRO A 242 6.17 -13.88 -6.11
CA PRO A 242 5.97 -14.97 -7.05
C PRO A 242 5.50 -16.25 -6.35
N VAL A 243 4.48 -16.89 -6.92
CA VAL A 243 4.01 -18.23 -6.54
C VAL A 243 3.92 -19.12 -7.77
N ASP A 244 3.93 -20.43 -7.53
CA ASP A 244 3.50 -21.41 -8.53
C ASP A 244 2.04 -21.12 -8.91
N CYS A 245 1.72 -21.02 -10.21
CA CYS A 245 0.38 -20.71 -10.69
C CYS A 245 -0.68 -21.76 -10.30
N ALA A 246 -0.28 -22.99 -9.94
CA ALA A 246 -1.18 -23.99 -9.36
C ALA A 246 -1.59 -23.67 -7.90
N LYS A 247 -1.02 -22.61 -7.29
CA LYS A 247 -1.42 -22.07 -5.98
C LYS A 247 -2.32 -20.83 -6.14
N PRO A 248 -3.09 -20.46 -5.10
CA PRO A 248 -3.83 -19.20 -5.04
C PRO A 248 -2.98 -17.98 -5.38
N HIS A 249 -3.40 -17.23 -6.41
CA HIS A 249 -2.76 -15.99 -6.85
C HIS A 249 -3.81 -14.95 -7.29
N ALA A 250 -3.39 -13.68 -7.39
CA ALA A 250 -4.26 -12.55 -7.75
C ALA A 250 -4.28 -12.30 -9.26
N TYR A 251 -3.13 -12.47 -9.90
CA TYR A 251 -2.93 -12.25 -11.33
C TYR A 251 -1.67 -12.96 -11.84
N GLU A 252 -1.61 -13.17 -13.16
CA GLU A 252 -0.45 -13.65 -13.91
C GLU A 252 0.09 -12.52 -14.79
N VAL A 253 1.42 -12.43 -14.94
CA VAL A 253 2.06 -11.47 -15.86
C VAL A 253 2.12 -12.05 -17.26
N MET A 254 1.49 -11.41 -18.25
CA MET A 254 1.56 -11.83 -19.65
C MET A 254 2.86 -11.36 -20.32
N SER A 255 3.24 -10.10 -20.09
CA SER A 255 4.44 -9.50 -20.67
C SER A 255 4.95 -8.31 -19.84
N VAL A 256 6.14 -7.84 -20.18
CA VAL A 256 6.72 -6.58 -19.71
C VAL A 256 6.92 -5.69 -20.92
N VAL A 257 6.44 -4.44 -20.82
CA VAL A 257 6.54 -3.41 -21.87
C VAL A 257 7.53 -2.35 -21.42
N ASP A 258 8.45 -1.96 -22.29
CA ASP A 258 9.42 -0.89 -22.04
C ASP A 258 8.97 0.39 -22.76
N LEU A 259 8.40 1.32 -22.00
CA LEU A 259 7.82 2.56 -22.50
C LEU A 259 8.89 3.49 -23.09
N GLY A 260 10.16 3.35 -22.68
CA GLY A 260 11.28 4.12 -23.21
C GLY A 260 11.58 3.83 -24.68
N THR A 261 11.08 2.71 -25.21
CA THR A 261 11.18 2.37 -26.65
C THR A 261 10.25 3.21 -27.53
N HIS A 262 9.14 3.73 -26.96
CA HIS A 262 8.16 4.54 -27.67
C HIS A 262 8.26 6.03 -27.28
N PHE A 263 8.33 6.32 -25.98
CA PHE A 263 8.40 7.68 -25.45
C PHE A 263 9.86 8.08 -25.20
N THR A 264 10.45 8.81 -26.15
CA THR A 264 11.88 9.23 -26.10
C THR A 264 12.10 10.65 -25.56
N GLY A 265 11.04 11.31 -25.11
CA GLY A 265 11.04 12.72 -24.69
C GLY A 265 10.81 12.94 -23.19
N ALA A 266 9.95 13.92 -22.88
CA ALA A 266 9.47 14.14 -21.52
C ALA A 266 8.64 12.93 -21.00
N PRO A 267 8.52 12.75 -19.67
CA PRO A 267 7.69 11.70 -19.10
C PRO A 267 6.26 11.72 -19.69
N PRO A 268 5.74 10.60 -20.23
CA PRO A 268 4.40 10.55 -20.79
C PRO A 268 3.35 10.70 -19.69
N ASN A 269 2.25 11.42 -19.99
CA ASN A 269 1.11 11.49 -19.08
C ASN A 269 0.32 10.17 -19.10
N ASN A 270 -0.50 9.92 -18.07
CA ASN A 270 -1.23 8.66 -17.93
C ASN A 270 -2.12 8.33 -19.15
N ALA A 271 -2.74 9.31 -19.81
CA ALA A 271 -3.61 9.01 -20.96
C ALA A 271 -2.82 8.52 -22.19
N ASP A 272 -1.60 9.04 -22.39
CA ASP A 272 -0.70 8.53 -23.43
C ASP A 272 -0.12 7.16 -23.06
N GLN A 273 0.21 6.94 -21.77
CA GLN A 273 0.62 5.63 -21.26
C GLN A 273 -0.49 4.58 -21.44
N ASP A 274 -1.70 4.86 -20.95
CA ASP A 274 -2.86 3.98 -21.03
C ASP A 274 -3.19 3.62 -22.48
N LYS A 275 -3.11 4.57 -23.41
CA LYS A 275 -3.32 4.32 -24.84
C LYS A 275 -2.27 3.37 -25.42
N TYR A 276 -0.99 3.57 -25.10
CA TYR A 276 0.08 2.70 -25.59
C TYR A 276 0.01 1.29 -24.97
N MET A 277 -0.20 1.22 -23.65
CA MET A 277 -0.36 -0.02 -22.89
C MET A 277 -1.60 -0.81 -23.33
N GLN A 278 -2.69 -0.15 -23.72
CA GLN A 278 -3.87 -0.83 -24.26
C GLN A 278 -3.55 -1.63 -25.52
N ASP A 279 -2.84 -1.05 -26.49
CA ASP A 279 -2.47 -1.72 -27.74
C ASP A 279 -1.43 -2.82 -27.49
N GLU A 280 -0.41 -2.55 -26.67
CA GLU A 280 0.64 -3.50 -26.31
C GLU A 280 0.13 -4.70 -25.50
N CYS A 281 -0.73 -4.47 -24.51
CA CYS A 281 -1.28 -5.54 -23.68
C CYS A 281 -2.39 -6.33 -24.38
N ALA A 282 -3.12 -5.73 -25.34
CA ALA A 282 -4.01 -6.48 -26.22
C ALA A 282 -3.22 -7.47 -27.08
N ARG A 283 -2.14 -7.02 -27.74
CA ARG A 283 -1.24 -7.91 -28.49
C ARG A 283 -0.63 -9.00 -27.60
N ALA A 284 -0.17 -8.63 -26.40
CA ALA A 284 0.37 -9.60 -25.45
C ALA A 284 -0.68 -10.64 -25.02
N SER A 285 -1.94 -10.25 -24.83
CA SER A 285 -3.04 -11.19 -24.56
C SER A 285 -3.29 -12.15 -25.72
N ASP A 286 -3.29 -11.65 -26.97
CA ASP A 286 -3.49 -12.50 -28.15
C ASP A 286 -2.37 -13.56 -28.26
N GLU A 287 -1.11 -13.16 -28.08
CA GLU A 287 0.06 -14.04 -28.08
C GLU A 287 0.11 -15.01 -26.88
N TYR A 288 -0.30 -14.55 -25.69
CA TYR A 288 -0.14 -15.28 -24.43
C TYR A 288 -1.32 -16.22 -24.10
N LEU A 289 -2.53 -15.87 -24.53
CA LEU A 289 -3.79 -16.56 -24.21
C LEU A 289 -4.53 -17.14 -25.42
N GLY A 290 -4.16 -16.73 -26.65
CA GLY A 290 -4.85 -17.14 -27.87
C GLY A 290 -6.08 -16.29 -28.22
N GLY A 291 -6.18 -15.06 -27.70
CA GLY A 291 -7.15 -14.06 -28.15
C GLY A 291 -8.14 -13.56 -27.09
N GLN A 292 -8.86 -12.48 -27.41
CA GLN A 292 -9.90 -11.88 -26.56
C GLN A 292 -10.98 -12.87 -26.10
N ASP A 293 -11.37 -13.84 -26.93
CA ASP A 293 -12.35 -14.86 -26.56
C ASP A 293 -11.88 -15.72 -25.37
N ALA A 294 -10.58 -15.98 -25.23
CA ALA A 294 -10.03 -16.72 -24.10
C ALA A 294 -10.21 -15.96 -22.77
N LEU A 295 -10.04 -14.63 -22.78
CA LEU A 295 -10.30 -13.77 -21.61
C LEU A 295 -11.78 -13.78 -21.23
N ILE A 296 -12.66 -13.55 -22.21
CA ILE A 296 -14.12 -13.49 -21.99
C ILE A 296 -14.61 -14.82 -21.43
N ASN A 297 -14.21 -15.95 -22.04
CA ASN A 297 -14.61 -17.28 -21.61
C ASN A 297 -14.08 -17.63 -20.21
N LYS A 298 -12.90 -17.11 -19.82
CA LYS A 298 -12.33 -17.28 -18.48
C LYS A 298 -12.80 -16.22 -17.47
N THR A 299 -13.68 -15.28 -17.86
CA THR A 299 -14.10 -14.15 -17.02
C THR A 299 -12.92 -13.30 -16.49
N LEU A 300 -11.85 -13.19 -17.27
CA LEU A 300 -10.62 -12.47 -16.92
C LEU A 300 -10.56 -11.11 -17.63
N THR A 301 -9.80 -10.19 -17.03
CA THR A 301 -9.54 -8.84 -17.54
C THR A 301 -8.05 -8.57 -17.62
N ILE A 302 -7.62 -7.89 -18.69
CA ILE A 302 -6.29 -7.29 -18.80
C ILE A 302 -6.28 -6.00 -17.96
N PHE A 303 -5.17 -5.73 -17.28
CA PHE A 303 -4.90 -4.44 -16.64
C PHE A 303 -3.39 -4.18 -16.56
N TRP A 304 -3.03 -2.94 -16.25
CA TRP A 304 -1.66 -2.47 -16.04
C TRP A 304 -1.66 -1.38 -14.97
N ASP A 305 -0.52 -1.16 -14.34
CA ASP A 305 -0.27 0.05 -13.53
C ASP A 305 0.14 1.22 -14.44
N ASN A 306 0.14 2.45 -13.90
CA ASN A 306 0.73 3.62 -14.55
C ASN A 306 2.08 4.01 -13.89
N LEU A 307 3.02 4.49 -14.72
CA LEU A 307 4.37 4.87 -14.30
C LEU A 307 4.41 6.34 -13.87
N ASP A 308 4.85 6.62 -12.63
CA ASP A 308 4.88 7.98 -12.08
C ASP A 308 6.06 8.81 -12.61
N THR A 309 5.86 10.12 -12.76
CA THR A 309 6.85 11.06 -13.32
C THR A 309 8.23 10.94 -12.66
N ARG A 310 8.31 10.66 -11.35
CA ARG A 310 9.58 10.52 -10.62
C ARG A 310 10.27 9.21 -10.99
N SER A 311 9.52 8.11 -11.07
CA SER A 311 10.02 6.80 -11.54
C SER A 311 10.64 6.92 -12.93
N TRP A 312 9.95 7.61 -13.86
CA TRP A 312 10.49 7.91 -15.19
C TRP A 312 11.82 8.68 -15.14
N LEU A 313 11.87 9.75 -14.33
CA LEU A 313 13.04 10.63 -14.24
C LEU A 313 14.27 9.97 -13.61
N VAL A 314 14.10 8.92 -12.81
CA VAL A 314 15.21 8.13 -12.25
C VAL A 314 15.61 6.91 -13.11
N GLY A 315 14.85 6.62 -14.16
CA GLY A 315 15.17 5.60 -15.17
C GLY A 315 14.33 4.33 -15.15
N SER A 316 13.28 4.24 -14.33
CA SER A 316 12.29 3.16 -14.44
C SER A 316 11.37 3.45 -15.61
N HIS A 317 11.42 2.64 -16.67
CA HIS A 317 10.60 2.82 -17.89
C HIS A 317 9.68 1.62 -18.20
N ARG A 318 9.61 0.61 -17.33
CA ARG A 318 8.88 -0.64 -17.62
C ARG A 318 7.61 -0.81 -16.81
N LEU A 319 6.59 -1.37 -17.47
CA LEU A 319 5.32 -1.77 -16.89
C LEU A 319 4.99 -3.22 -17.26
N SER A 320 4.12 -3.87 -16.48
CA SER A 320 3.65 -5.23 -16.76
C SER A 320 2.24 -5.22 -17.35
N CYS A 321 2.02 -6.04 -18.38
CA CYS A 321 0.67 -6.42 -18.81
C CYS A 321 0.18 -7.57 -17.93
N LEU A 322 -0.82 -7.31 -17.11
CA LEU A 322 -1.34 -8.22 -16.09
C LEU A 322 -2.69 -8.79 -16.54
N VAL A 323 -2.97 -10.03 -16.14
CA VAL A 323 -4.29 -10.64 -16.33
C VAL A 323 -4.76 -11.31 -15.04
N GLY A 324 -6.01 -11.04 -14.71
CA GLY A 324 -6.65 -11.54 -13.50
C GLY A 324 -8.11 -11.13 -13.45
N LYS A 325 -8.72 -11.12 -12.27
CA LYS A 325 -10.09 -10.66 -12.06
C LYS A 325 -10.19 -9.78 -10.83
N GLY A 326 -10.55 -8.52 -11.05
CA GLY A 326 -10.82 -7.56 -9.97
C GLY A 326 -12.16 -7.84 -9.26
N THR A 327 -12.24 -7.41 -8.01
CA THR A 327 -13.46 -7.28 -7.19
C THR A 327 -13.64 -5.80 -6.82
N GLN A 328 -14.60 -5.47 -5.94
CA GLN A 328 -14.75 -4.09 -5.45
C GLN A 328 -13.57 -3.63 -4.57
N ASP A 329 -12.98 -4.56 -3.82
CA ASP A 329 -11.97 -4.27 -2.77
C ASP A 329 -10.58 -4.87 -3.08
N GLY A 330 -10.38 -5.48 -4.24
CA GLY A 330 -9.14 -6.16 -4.61
C GLY A 330 -9.29 -7.12 -5.78
N PHE A 331 -8.91 -8.39 -5.57
CA PHE A 331 -8.89 -9.45 -6.57
C PHE A 331 -9.67 -10.69 -6.12
N SER A 332 -10.25 -11.42 -7.09
CA SER A 332 -10.66 -12.81 -6.93
C SER A 332 -9.43 -13.71 -6.81
N THR A 333 -9.56 -14.85 -6.15
CA THR A 333 -8.52 -15.87 -6.09
C THR A 333 -8.50 -16.68 -7.37
N ILE A 334 -7.35 -16.72 -8.06
CA ILE A 334 -7.11 -17.56 -9.24
C ILE A 334 -6.30 -18.79 -8.83
N THR A 335 -6.63 -19.95 -9.41
CA THR A 335 -5.84 -21.19 -9.32
C THR A 335 -5.69 -21.80 -10.70
N GLY A 336 -4.47 -22.15 -11.10
CA GLY A 336 -4.12 -22.57 -12.46
C GLY A 336 -3.60 -21.40 -13.30
N SER A 337 -2.65 -21.66 -14.21
CA SER A 337 -2.17 -20.62 -15.13
C SER A 337 -3.23 -20.25 -16.16
N VAL A 338 -3.32 -18.98 -16.52
CA VAL A 338 -4.27 -18.46 -17.51
C VAL A 338 -4.07 -19.03 -18.92
N LYS A 339 -2.93 -19.68 -19.20
CA LYS A 339 -2.68 -20.48 -20.41
C LYS A 339 -3.46 -21.79 -20.46
N GLY A 340 -3.83 -22.36 -19.32
CA GLY A 340 -4.58 -23.60 -19.18
C GLY A 340 -5.97 -23.39 -18.57
N ASP A 341 -6.51 -24.43 -17.94
CA ASP A 341 -7.72 -24.31 -17.14
C ASP A 341 -7.44 -23.51 -15.86
N VAL A 342 -8.38 -22.65 -15.49
CA VAL A 342 -8.31 -21.84 -14.27
C VAL A 342 -9.57 -22.01 -13.44
N LEU A 343 -9.44 -21.85 -12.12
CA LEU A 343 -10.55 -21.65 -11.20
C LEU A 343 -10.52 -20.21 -10.68
N ILE A 344 -11.69 -19.60 -10.55
CA ILE A 344 -11.91 -18.28 -9.99
C ILE A 344 -12.76 -18.45 -8.72
N ASP A 345 -12.20 -18.08 -7.58
CA ASP A 345 -12.78 -18.29 -6.25
C ASP A 345 -13.22 -19.77 -6.02
N GLY A 346 -12.42 -20.70 -6.58
CA GLY A 346 -12.64 -22.15 -6.53
C GLY A 346 -13.69 -22.69 -7.52
N GLN A 347 -14.29 -21.84 -8.36
CA GLN A 347 -15.28 -22.24 -9.37
C GLN A 347 -14.71 -22.17 -10.78
N ALA A 348 -15.21 -23.02 -11.68
CA ALA A 348 -14.93 -22.86 -13.11
C ALA A 348 -15.50 -21.53 -13.60
N PRO A 349 -14.77 -20.77 -14.45
CA PRO A 349 -15.29 -19.55 -15.05
C PRO A 349 -16.62 -19.76 -15.76
N VAL A 350 -17.52 -18.79 -15.59
CA VAL A 350 -18.77 -18.72 -16.32
C VAL A 350 -18.64 -17.52 -17.27
N PRO A 351 -18.60 -17.74 -18.59
CA PRO A 351 -18.56 -16.65 -19.55
C PRO A 351 -19.73 -15.69 -19.29
N PRO A 352 -19.53 -14.36 -19.39
CA PRO A 352 -20.65 -13.43 -19.32
C PRO A 352 -21.67 -13.79 -20.41
N PRO A 353 -22.99 -13.56 -20.18
CA PRO A 353 -23.99 -13.82 -21.20
C PRO A 353 -23.60 -13.14 -22.50
N ASN A 354 -23.72 -13.86 -23.61
CA ASN A 354 -23.39 -13.35 -24.93
C ASN A 354 -24.46 -12.34 -25.37
N SER A 355 -24.45 -11.15 -24.76
CA SER A 355 -25.17 -9.96 -25.19
C SER A 355 -24.50 -9.44 -26.46
N GLY A 356 -24.64 -10.24 -27.53
CA GLY A 356 -24.12 -9.94 -28.86
C GLY A 356 -24.49 -8.50 -29.18
N ARG A 357 -23.44 -7.66 -29.28
CA ARG A 357 -23.43 -6.19 -29.32
C ARG A 357 -24.85 -5.63 -29.48
N SER A 358 -25.44 -5.14 -28.39
CA SER A 358 -26.80 -4.57 -28.39
C SER A 358 -26.99 -3.69 -29.62
N THR A 359 -27.66 -4.22 -30.64
CA THR A 359 -28.14 -3.39 -31.74
C THR A 359 -29.17 -2.47 -31.11
N PRO A 360 -28.98 -1.15 -31.12
CA PRO A 360 -30.00 -0.25 -30.61
C PRO A 360 -31.27 -0.57 -31.38
N SER A 361 -32.39 -0.79 -30.67
CA SER A 361 -33.69 -0.91 -31.33
C SER A 361 -33.83 0.28 -32.29
N PRO A 362 -34.04 0.05 -33.60
CA PRO A 362 -34.11 1.14 -34.56
C PRO A 362 -35.12 2.18 -34.08
N LEU A 363 -34.74 3.46 -34.11
CA LEU A 363 -35.68 4.55 -33.86
C LEU A 363 -36.89 4.35 -34.78
N PRO A 364 -38.13 4.54 -34.31
CA PRO A 364 -39.33 4.27 -35.11
C PRO A 364 -39.27 4.97 -36.48
N GLY A 365 -39.14 4.18 -37.55
CA GLY A 365 -39.01 4.66 -38.93
C GLY A 365 -37.63 4.49 -39.58
N ALA A 366 -36.59 4.08 -38.85
CA ALA A 366 -35.29 3.76 -39.45
C ALA A 366 -35.27 2.35 -40.09
N PRO A 367 -34.74 2.19 -41.32
CA PRO A 367 -34.59 0.86 -41.94
C PRO A 367 -33.56 0.01 -41.17
N PRO A 368 -33.66 -1.33 -41.20
CA PRO A 368 -32.71 -2.22 -40.53
C PRO A 368 -31.27 -1.98 -40.99
N ALA A 369 -30.33 -2.00 -40.06
CA ALA A 369 -28.91 -1.95 -40.39
C ALA A 369 -28.52 -3.18 -41.26
N PRO A 370 -27.68 -3.01 -42.30
CA PRO A 370 -27.23 -4.14 -43.11
C PRO A 370 -26.53 -5.19 -42.26
N ILE A 371 -26.97 -6.45 -42.37
CA ILE A 371 -26.32 -7.58 -41.71
C ILE A 371 -24.96 -7.80 -42.40
N PRO A 372 -23.82 -7.73 -41.69
CA PRO A 372 -22.53 -8.04 -42.28
C PRO A 372 -22.51 -9.52 -42.73
N PRO A 373 -21.91 -9.83 -43.89
CA PRO A 373 -21.84 -11.21 -44.37
C PRO A 373 -21.06 -12.08 -43.38
N GLN A 374 -21.62 -13.25 -43.06
CA GLN A 374 -20.95 -14.24 -42.22
C GLN A 374 -19.65 -14.71 -42.89
N PRO A 375 -18.56 -14.90 -42.13
CA PRO A 375 -17.37 -15.60 -42.63
C PRO A 375 -17.76 -16.98 -43.18
N ARG A 376 -17.15 -17.38 -44.30
CA ARG A 376 -17.37 -18.67 -44.96
C ARG A 376 -16.33 -19.69 -44.54
#